data_AF-A0A1X7LN36-F1
#
_entry.id   AF-A0A1X7LN36-F1
#
_cell.length_a   1.000
_cell.length_b   1.000
_cell.length_c   1.000
_cell.angle_alpha   90.00
_cell.angle_beta   90.00
_cell.angle_gamma   90.00
#
_symmetry.space_group_name_H-M   'P 1'
#
loop_
_entity.id
_entity.type
_entity.pdbx_description
1 polymer ?
#
loop_
_entity_poly.entity_id
_entity_poly.type
_entity_poly.pdbx_seq_one_letter_code
_entity_poly.pdbx_strand_id
1 'polypeptide(L)'
;MDRILFKNGALLDPLQHALQPGHNLLVEGGTIKEVSQQPIEAHGAQVIDLKGKTIMPGLIDLHAHMIATQFDLPSQVSMPNVFVTLKALPIMRGILRRGFTAARSVKPAATATGAHARTSCPATRLATAACVSVR
;
A
#
# COMPACT_ATOMS: atom_id res chain seq x y z
N MET A 1 14.73 -7.16 -14.88
CA MET A 1 13.71 -6.34 -14.20
C MET A 1 12.54 -7.22 -13.84
N ASP A 2 12.02 -7.14 -12.62
CA ASP A 2 10.83 -7.90 -12.24
C ASP A 2 9.61 -7.40 -13.02
N ARG A 3 8.96 -8.31 -13.74
CA ARG A 3 7.75 -8.07 -14.51
C ARG A 3 6.65 -8.97 -13.97
N ILE A 4 5.50 -8.40 -13.65
CA ILE A 4 4.34 -9.13 -13.16
C ILE A 4 3.16 -8.78 -14.04
N LEU A 5 2.52 -9.79 -14.63
CA LEU A 5 1.33 -9.65 -15.45
C LEU A 5 0.13 -10.20 -14.68
N PHE A 6 -0.78 -9.31 -14.30
CA PHE A 6 -2.08 -9.69 -13.76
C PHE A 6 -3.06 -9.90 -14.91
N LYS A 7 -3.74 -11.05 -14.94
CA LYS A 7 -4.71 -11.42 -15.97
C LYS A 7 -6.12 -11.54 -15.40
N ASN A 8 -7.11 -11.26 -16.25
CA ASN A 8 -8.53 -11.55 -16.00
C ASN A 8 -9.05 -10.91 -14.69
N GLY A 9 -8.76 -9.64 -14.48
CA GLY A 9 -9.26 -8.87 -13.34
C GLY A 9 -10.41 -7.93 -13.70
N ALA A 10 -11.23 -7.59 -12.71
CA ALA A 10 -12.20 -6.52 -12.81
C ALA A 10 -11.57 -5.21 -12.31
N LEU A 11 -11.28 -4.28 -13.21
CA LEU A 11 -10.65 -3.00 -12.88
C LEU A 11 -11.64 -2.05 -12.22
N LEU A 12 -11.26 -1.53 -11.06
CA LEU A 12 -11.93 -0.44 -10.37
C LEU A 12 -11.20 0.86 -10.70
N ASP A 13 -11.84 1.67 -11.53
CA ASP A 13 -11.45 3.07 -11.78
C ASP A 13 -12.35 3.98 -10.92
N PRO A 14 -11.80 4.73 -9.94
CA PRO A 14 -12.58 5.63 -9.11
C PRO A 14 -13.33 6.73 -9.86
N LEU A 15 -12.92 7.05 -11.09
CA LEU A 15 -13.58 8.04 -11.94
C LEU A 15 -14.75 7.44 -12.73
N GLN A 16 -14.84 6.12 -12.80
CA GLN A 16 -15.93 5.43 -13.47
C GLN A 16 -16.97 4.93 -12.47
N HIS A 17 -18.21 4.82 -12.94
CA HIS A 17 -19.33 4.40 -12.10
C HIS A 17 -19.53 2.87 -12.06
N ALA A 18 -18.69 2.10 -12.75
CA ALA A 18 -18.83 0.64 -12.86
C ALA A 18 -17.48 -0.07 -12.84
N LEU A 19 -17.48 -1.31 -12.34
CA LEU A 19 -16.36 -2.22 -12.47
C LEU A 19 -16.19 -2.65 -13.92
N GLN A 20 -14.95 -2.60 -14.42
CA GLN A 20 -14.65 -2.97 -15.79
C GLN A 20 -14.01 -4.36 -15.86
N PRO A 21 -14.73 -5.41 -16.28
CA PRO A 21 -14.19 -6.77 -16.33
C PRO A 21 -13.14 -6.96 -17.44
N GLY A 22 -12.40 -8.07 -17.38
CA GLY A 22 -11.53 -8.53 -18.45
C GLY A 22 -10.22 -7.75 -18.63
N HIS A 23 -9.81 -6.98 -17.63
CA HIS A 23 -8.59 -6.19 -17.70
C HIS A 23 -7.34 -7.00 -17.31
N ASN A 24 -6.27 -6.72 -18.04
CA ASN A 24 -4.92 -7.19 -17.79
C ASN A 24 -4.04 -6.00 -17.39
N LEU A 25 -3.11 -6.21 -16.47
CA LEU A 25 -2.24 -5.16 -15.94
C LEU A 25 -0.79 -5.67 -15.88
N LEU A 26 0.10 -4.95 -16.54
CA LEU A 26 1.54 -5.22 -16.53
C LEU A 26 2.25 -4.26 -15.57
N VAL A 27 2.93 -4.81 -14.58
CA VAL A 27 3.82 -4.09 -13.66
C VAL A 27 5.26 -4.40 -14.03
N GLU A 28 6.08 -3.38 -14.18
CA GLU A 28 7.52 -3.49 -14.41
C GLU A 28 8.28 -2.59 -13.43
N GLY A 29 9.19 -3.18 -12.65
CA GLY A 29 10.03 -2.40 -11.72
C GLY A 29 9.25 -1.64 -10.64
N GLY A 30 8.03 -2.08 -10.30
CA GLY A 30 7.15 -1.42 -9.31
C GLY A 30 6.27 -0.30 -9.87
N THR A 31 6.26 -0.10 -11.19
CA THR A 31 5.41 0.86 -11.88
C THR A 31 4.42 0.13 -12.78
N ILE A 32 3.19 0.64 -12.91
CA ILE A 32 2.23 0.13 -13.89
C ILE A 32 2.72 0.57 -15.27
N LYS A 33 3.05 -0.39 -16.13
CA LYS A 33 3.52 -0.13 -17.49
C LYS A 33 2.35 -0.01 -18.45
N GLU A 34 1.37 -0.91 -18.32
CA GLU A 34 0.24 -1.01 -19.25
C GLU A 34 -0.99 -1.58 -18.55
N VAL A 35 -2.17 -1.09 -18.95
CA VAL A 35 -3.48 -1.60 -18.57
C VAL A 35 -4.29 -1.75 -19.85
N SER A 36 -4.78 -2.95 -20.14
CA SER A 36 -5.49 -3.24 -21.38
C SER A 36 -6.52 -4.35 -21.20
N GLN A 37 -7.63 -4.29 -21.93
CA GLN A 37 -8.58 -5.41 -22.07
C GLN A 37 -8.08 -6.48 -23.04
N GLN A 38 -7.17 -6.10 -23.93
CA GLN A 38 -6.55 -7.03 -24.86
C GLN A 38 -5.45 -7.84 -24.15
N PRO A 39 -5.11 -9.03 -24.65
CA PRO A 39 -3.97 -9.79 -24.14
C PRO A 39 -2.68 -8.97 -24.23
N ILE A 40 -1.95 -8.87 -23.12
CA ILE A 40 -0.65 -8.22 -23.06
C ILE A 40 0.43 -9.30 -23.20
N GLU A 41 1.26 -9.18 -24.24
CA GLU A 41 2.44 -10.00 -24.46
C GLU A 41 3.57 -9.52 -23.53
N ALA A 42 3.87 -10.30 -22.50
CA ALA A 42 4.91 -9.97 -21.53
C ALA A 42 5.87 -11.16 -21.36
N HIS A 43 6.87 -11.26 -22.24
CA HIS A 43 7.89 -12.29 -22.16
C HIS A 43 8.71 -12.17 -20.86
N GLY A 44 8.85 -13.31 -20.15
CA GLY A 44 9.58 -13.37 -18.88
C GLY A 44 8.86 -12.75 -17.69
N ALA A 45 7.58 -12.37 -17.81
CA ALA A 45 6.79 -11.87 -16.68
C ALA A 45 6.21 -13.02 -15.84
N GLN A 46 6.17 -12.83 -14.52
CA GLN A 46 5.38 -13.67 -13.64
C GLN A 46 3.90 -13.41 -13.90
N VAL A 47 3.18 -14.43 -14.35
CA VAL A 47 1.74 -14.32 -14.64
C VAL A 47 0.92 -14.70 -13.41
N ILE A 48 -0.01 -13.82 -13.03
CA ILE A 48 -0.95 -14.02 -11.92
C ILE A 48 -2.37 -13.91 -12.50
N ASP A 49 -3.09 -15.03 -12.54
CA ASP A 49 -4.50 -15.05 -12.92
C ASP A 49 -5.38 -14.66 -11.73
N LEU A 50 -6.15 -13.59 -11.91
CA LEU A 50 -7.04 -13.04 -10.89
C LEU A 50 -8.40 -13.72 -10.86
N LYS A 51 -8.76 -14.54 -11.85
CA LYS A 51 -10.02 -15.30 -11.89
C LYS A 51 -11.27 -14.42 -11.66
N GLY A 52 -11.28 -13.21 -12.21
CA GLY A 52 -12.37 -12.24 -12.07
C GLY A 52 -12.34 -11.42 -10.78
N LYS A 53 -11.29 -11.51 -9.95
CA LYS A 53 -11.11 -10.66 -8.76
C LYS A 53 -10.96 -9.19 -9.12
N THR A 54 -11.23 -8.32 -8.14
CA THR A 54 -11.15 -6.88 -8.36
C THR A 54 -9.71 -6.39 -8.27
N ILE A 55 -9.28 -5.69 -9.31
CA ILE A 55 -8.05 -4.88 -9.36
C ILE A 55 -8.45 -3.48 -8.91
N MET A 56 -7.94 -3.03 -7.77
CA MET A 56 -8.14 -1.66 -7.31
C MET A 56 -6.82 -1.01 -6.92
N PRO A 57 -6.72 0.33 -7.00
CA PRO A 57 -5.63 1.07 -6.40
C PRO A 57 -5.53 0.75 -4.90
N GLY A 58 -4.31 0.73 -4.36
CA GLY A 58 -4.12 0.63 -2.92
C GLY A 58 -4.76 1.81 -2.17
N LEU A 59 -5.28 1.54 -0.97
CA LEU A 59 -6.02 2.54 -0.22
C LEU A 59 -5.09 3.60 0.40
N ILE A 60 -5.60 4.81 0.55
CA ILE A 60 -4.90 5.95 1.16
C ILE A 60 -5.64 6.38 2.42
N ASP A 61 -4.95 6.35 3.56
CA ASP A 61 -5.46 6.92 4.82
C ASP A 61 -4.87 8.32 5.02
N LEU A 62 -5.70 9.34 5.14
CA LEU A 62 -5.25 10.72 5.31
C LEU A 62 -5.15 11.16 6.79
N HIS A 63 -5.56 10.32 7.74
CA HIS A 63 -5.59 10.64 9.15
C HIS A 63 -5.27 9.40 10.01
N ALA A 64 -4.01 8.98 9.98
CA ALA A 64 -3.54 7.86 10.78
C ALA A 64 -2.69 8.35 11.97
N HIS A 65 -2.78 7.64 13.10
CA HIS A 65 -1.84 7.78 14.21
C HIS A 65 -1.01 6.50 14.35
N MET A 66 0.19 6.51 13.77
CA MET A 66 1.04 5.31 13.72
C MET A 66 1.67 4.97 15.09
N ILE A 67 1.80 5.96 15.97
CA ILE A 67 2.41 5.83 17.29
C ILE A 67 1.39 5.87 18.44
N ALA A 68 0.09 6.01 18.15
CA ALA A 68 -0.95 5.92 19.18
C ALA A 68 -1.21 4.45 19.52
N THR A 69 -0.45 3.94 20.48
CA THR A 69 -0.45 2.55 20.92
C THR A 69 -1.47 2.27 22.02
N GLN A 70 -2.05 3.31 22.61
CA GLN A 70 -3.07 3.24 23.64
C GLN A 70 -4.01 4.45 23.57
N PHE A 71 -5.18 4.33 24.19
CA PHE A 71 -6.20 5.39 24.22
C PHE A 71 -5.83 6.56 25.14
N ASP A 72 -5.16 6.27 26.26
CA ASP A 72 -4.63 7.29 27.16
C ASP A 72 -3.32 7.85 26.60
N LEU A 73 -3.47 8.84 25.71
CA LEU A 73 -2.34 9.51 25.06
C LEU A 73 -1.44 10.24 26.08
N PRO A 74 -1.96 10.92 27.12
CA PRO A 74 -1.12 11.49 28.17
C PRO A 74 -0.14 10.49 28.81
N SER A 75 -0.60 9.30 29.21
CA SER A 75 0.32 8.30 29.78
C SER A 75 1.27 7.68 28.74
N GLN A 76 1.00 7.85 27.45
CA GLN A 76 1.91 7.38 26.41
C GLN A 76 3.17 8.25 26.32
N VAL A 77 3.04 9.54 26.61
CA VAL A 77 4.16 10.49 26.54
C VAL A 77 5.27 10.14 27.54
N SER A 78 4.91 9.50 28.65
CA SER A 78 5.90 9.03 29.65
C SER A 78 6.51 7.66 29.32
N MET A 79 6.05 6.98 28.25
CA MET A 79 6.65 5.72 27.83
C MET A 79 8.01 5.95 27.16
N PRO A 80 9.02 5.08 27.42
CA PRO A 80 10.27 5.16 26.70
C PRO A 80 10.07 4.95 25.19
N ASN A 81 10.78 5.72 24.36
CA ASN A 81 10.66 5.70 22.90
C ASN A 81 10.75 4.29 22.30
N VAL A 82 11.63 3.44 22.82
CA VAL A 82 11.81 2.06 22.37
C VAL A 82 10.51 1.27 22.49
N PHE A 83 9.77 1.42 23.59
CA PHE A 83 8.49 0.73 23.78
C PHE A 83 7.42 1.23 22.81
N VAL A 84 7.34 2.55 22.59
CA VAL A 84 6.40 3.14 21.62
C VAL A 84 6.69 2.64 20.21
N THR A 85 7.96 2.63 19.80
CA THR A 85 8.39 2.11 18.49
C THR A 85 8.04 0.64 18.31
N LEU A 86 8.32 -0.21 19.30
CA LEU A 86 8.00 -1.64 19.23
C LEU A 86 6.50 -1.90 19.16
N LYS A 87 5.70 -1.16 19.95
CA LYS A 87 4.23 -1.25 19.92
C LYS A 87 3.61 -0.71 18.62
N ALA A 88 4.29 0.18 17.90
CA ALA A 88 3.83 0.70 16.61
C ALA A 88 3.94 -0.32 15.46
N LEU A 89 4.87 -1.28 15.55
CA LEU A 89 5.09 -2.31 14.51
C LEU A 89 3.83 -3.11 14.14
N PRO A 90 3.08 -3.71 15.09
CA PRO A 90 1.85 -4.44 14.77
C PRO A 90 0.77 -3.53 14.17
N ILE A 91 0.71 -2.25 14.57
CA ILE A 91 -0.25 -1.28 14.04
C ILE A 91 0.03 -1.02 12.56
N MET A 92 1.27 -0.69 12.22
CA MET A 92 1.70 -0.47 10.83
C MET A 92 1.50 -1.72 9.96
N ARG A 93 1.82 -2.91 10.49
CA ARG A 93 1.55 -4.18 9.82
C ARG A 93 0.05 -4.40 9.59
N GLY A 94 -0.80 -4.05 10.56
CA GLY A 94 -2.25 -4.11 10.43
C GLY A 94 -2.80 -3.13 9.39
N ILE A 95 -2.24 -1.94 9.26
CA ILE A 95 -2.59 -0.95 8.22
C ILE A 95 -2.32 -1.55 6.83
N LEU A 96 -1.13 -2.09 6.60
CA LEU A 96 -0.76 -2.73 5.33
C LEU A 96 -1.65 -3.94 5.01
N ARG A 97 -1.91 -4.80 5.99
CA ARG A 97 -2.76 -5.99 5.81
C ARG A 97 -4.23 -5.66 5.52
N ARG A 98 -4.69 -4.45 5.90
CA ARG A 98 -6.01 -3.92 5.51
C ARG A 98 -6.03 -3.34 4.10
N GLY A 99 -4.90 -3.28 3.40
CA GLY A 99 -4.80 -2.79 2.02
C GLY A 99 -4.50 -1.30 1.89
N PHE A 100 -4.11 -0.63 2.97
CA PHE A 100 -3.60 0.75 2.91
C PHE A 100 -2.15 0.74 2.51
N THR A 101 -1.87 1.29 1.33
CA THR A 101 -0.52 1.30 0.73
C THR A 101 0.17 2.65 0.92
N ALA A 102 -0.61 3.69 1.24
CA ALA A 102 -0.14 5.00 1.68
C ALA A 102 -0.95 5.47 2.91
N ALA A 103 -0.29 6.11 3.87
CA ALA A 103 -0.96 6.72 5.01
C ALA A 103 -0.26 8.03 5.41
N ARG A 104 -1.04 9.05 5.76
CA ARG A 104 -0.56 10.33 6.30
C ARG A 104 -0.69 10.31 7.81
N SER A 105 0.45 10.40 8.50
CA SER A 105 0.49 10.49 9.95
C SER A 105 0.18 11.91 10.44
N VAL A 106 -0.77 12.05 11.36
CA VAL A 106 -1.12 13.34 11.99
C VAL A 106 -0.51 13.40 13.42
N LYS A 107 0.21 14.50 13.69
CA LYS A 107 1.17 14.88 14.77
C LYS A 107 0.99 14.33 16.23
N PRO A 108 2.02 14.47 17.15
CA PRO A 108 3.18 15.37 17.10
C PRO A 108 4.51 14.70 16.78
N ALA A 109 5.09 15.11 15.66
CA ALA A 109 6.54 15.15 15.48
C ALA A 109 7.10 16.21 16.44
N ALA A 110 7.63 15.78 17.58
CA ALA A 110 8.70 16.49 18.28
C ALA A 110 9.88 15.51 18.31
N THR A 111 11.02 15.97 17.78
CA THR A 111 12.37 15.36 17.85
C THR A 111 12.65 14.03 17.13
N ALA A 112 12.26 13.92 15.85
CA ALA A 112 13.04 13.11 14.91
C ALA A 112 13.13 13.81 13.55
N THR A 113 13.85 14.93 13.56
CA THR A 113 14.35 15.61 12.36
C THR A 113 15.12 14.58 11.51
N GLY A 114 14.70 14.38 10.26
CA GLY A 114 15.58 13.85 9.23
C GLY A 114 15.66 12.33 9.02
N ALA A 115 14.85 11.50 9.68
CA ALA A 115 14.75 10.09 9.31
C ALA A 115 13.90 9.96 8.03
N HIS A 116 14.55 10.23 6.90
CA HIS A 116 14.18 9.69 5.59
C HIS A 116 13.68 8.25 5.81
N ALA A 117 12.40 8.02 5.55
CA ALA A 117 11.73 6.73 5.67
C ALA A 117 12.21 5.75 4.57
N ARG A 118 13.52 5.54 4.51
CA ARG A 118 14.19 4.41 3.88
C ARG A 118 14.67 3.45 4.97
N THR A 119 13.83 3.21 5.97
CA THR A 119 14.04 2.14 6.93
C THR A 119 13.40 0.86 6.39
N SER A 120 14.20 -0.19 6.40
CA SER A 120 14.03 -1.56 5.89
C SER A 120 12.84 -2.37 6.43
N CYS A 121 11.80 -1.71 6.96
CA CYS A 121 10.50 -2.35 7.12
C CYS A 121 9.79 -2.36 5.75
N PRO A 122 8.88 -3.32 5.47
CA PRO A 122 8.00 -3.24 4.31
C PRO A 122 7.08 -2.04 4.50
N ALA A 123 7.60 -0.84 4.27
CA ALA A 123 7.00 0.41 4.65
C ALA A 123 5.99 0.81 3.57
N THR A 124 4.76 1.02 4.01
CA THR A 124 3.75 1.87 3.39
C THR A 124 4.43 3.02 2.67
N ARG A 125 4.41 3.00 1.33
CA ARG A 125 5.19 3.96 0.53
C ARG A 125 4.64 5.37 0.78
N LEU A 126 5.53 6.27 1.15
CA LEU A 126 5.31 7.71 1.03
C LEU A 126 5.42 8.05 -0.47
N ALA A 127 4.29 8.02 -1.17
CA ALA A 127 4.09 8.34 -2.59
C ALA A 127 4.83 7.45 -3.63
N THR A 128 4.07 6.97 -4.62
CA THR A 128 4.53 6.31 -5.86
C THR A 128 5.20 4.92 -5.72
N ALA A 129 4.42 3.91 -5.32
CA ALA A 129 4.30 2.72 -6.17
C ALA A 129 2.86 2.27 -6.22
N ALA A 130 2.49 1.81 -7.40
CA ALA A 130 1.27 1.09 -7.64
C ALA A 130 1.33 -0.27 -6.93
N CYS A 131 0.93 -0.28 -5.68
CA CYS A 131 0.62 -1.52 -5.01
C CYS A 131 -0.81 -1.87 -5.41
N VAL A 132 -0.94 -2.76 -6.39
CA VAL A 132 -2.21 -3.28 -6.87
C VAL A 132 -2.81 -4.11 -5.74
N SER A 133 -3.92 -3.66 -5.17
CA SER A 133 -4.68 -4.44 -4.20
C SER A 133 -5.64 -5.33 -4.97
N VAL A 134 -5.41 -6.64 -4.89
CA VAL A 134 -6.32 -7.65 -5.40
C VAL A 134 -7.21 -8.11 -4.24
N ARG A 135 -8.53 -7.96 -4.37
CA ARG A 135 -9.51 -8.53 -3.44
C ARG A 135 -10.37 -9.58 -4.16
#